data_AF-A0A355DF17-F1
#
_entry.id   AF-A0A355DF17-F1
#
_cell.length_a   1.000
_cell.length_b   1.000
_cell.length_c   1.000
_cell.angle_alpha   90.00
_cell.angle_beta   90.00
_cell.angle_gamma   90.00
#
_symmetry.space_group_name_H-M   'P 1'
#
loop_
_entity.id
_entity.type
_entity.pdbx_description
1 polymer ?
#
loop_
_entity_poly.entity_id
_entity_poly.type
_entity_poly.pdbx_seq_one_letter_code
_entity_poly.pdbx_strand_id
1 'polypeptide(L)' 'MRCLSMDSTQLERNALEAKDRDELTTIATALGGKPGSRSRKAEIVDLILELAGVDGASRSGSSNGSPNGPPA' A
#
# COMPACT_ATOMS: atom_id res chain seq x y z
N MET A 1 -27.32 -2.36 -3.62
CA MET A 1 -27.09 -1.38 -2.54
C MET A 1 -25.80 -1.74 -1.78
N ARG A 2 -24.63 -1.32 -2.28
CA ARG A 2 -23.34 -1.41 -1.55
C ARG A 2 -22.40 -0.25 -1.97
N CYS A 3 -22.82 0.99 -1.80
CA CYS A 3 -21.99 2.17 -2.10
C CYS A 3 -21.25 2.74 -0.87
N LEU A 4 -21.35 2.10 0.30
CA LEU A 4 -20.68 2.60 1.51
C LEU A 4 -19.17 2.30 1.55
N SER A 5 -18.66 1.35 0.76
CA SER A 5 -17.22 1.02 0.78
C SER A 5 -16.31 2.07 0.15
N MET A 6 -16.79 2.95 -0.75
CA MET A 6 -15.92 3.96 -1.39
C MET A 6 -15.72 5.21 -0.54
N ASP A 7 -16.66 5.53 0.35
CA ASP A 7 -16.56 6.71 1.22
C ASP A 7 -15.63 6.43 2.41
N SER A 8 -15.72 5.22 2.99
CA SER A 8 -14.82 4.78 4.06
C SER A 8 -13.35 4.79 3.62
N THR A 9 -13.04 4.31 2.41
CA THR A 9 -11.65 4.30 1.92
C THR A 9 -11.11 5.70 1.65
N GLN A 10 -11.96 6.65 1.23
CA GLN A 10 -11.59 8.06 1.08
C GLN A 10 -11.31 8.73 2.43
N LEU A 11 -12.15 8.46 3.44
CA LEU A 11 -11.92 8.93 4.80
C LEU A 11 -10.62 8.36 5.39
N GLU A 12 -10.37 7.07 5.20
CA GLU A 12 -9.13 6.40 5.63
C GLU A 12 -7.91 6.98 4.92
N ARG A 13 -8.01 7.23 3.60
CA ARG A 13 -6.96 7.89 2.82
C ARG A 13 -6.68 9.30 3.34
N ASN A 14 -7.70 10.10 3.60
CA ASN A 14 -7.54 11.46 4.16
C ASN A 14 -6.87 11.42 5.54
N ALA A 15 -7.28 10.49 6.41
CA ALA A 15 -6.68 10.31 7.72
C ALA A 15 -5.19 9.89 7.65
N LEU A 16 -4.81 9.09 6.66
CA LEU A 16 -3.42 8.74 6.39
C LEU A 16 -2.63 9.90 5.76
N GLU A 17 -3.25 10.65 4.85
CA GLU A 17 -2.65 11.84 4.23
C GLU A 17 -2.40 12.97 5.23
N ALA A 18 -3.10 13.00 6.36
CA ALA A 18 -2.83 13.93 7.46
C ALA A 18 -1.56 13.58 8.27
N LYS A 19 -1.12 12.32 8.29
CA LYS A 19 0.06 11.85 9.05
C LYS A 19 1.39 12.17 8.35
N ASP A 20 2.51 12.09 9.05
CA ASP A 20 3.82 12.26 8.43
C ASP A 20 4.30 11.03 7.65
N ARG A 21 5.25 11.24 6.72
CA ARG A 21 5.81 10.15 5.91
C ARG A 21 6.46 9.05 6.76
N ASP A 22 7.16 9.44 7.82
CA ASP A 22 7.85 8.49 8.70
C ASP A 22 6.87 7.71 9.57
N GLU A 23 5.75 8.33 9.97
CA GLU A 23 4.65 7.64 10.64
C GLU A 23 3.98 6.63 9.71
N LEU A 24 3.69 7.03 8.46
CA LEU A 24 3.15 6.12 7.44
C LEU A 24 4.09 4.95 7.19
N THR A 25 5.39 5.21 7.14
CA THR A 25 6.41 4.17 7.00
C THR A 25 6.38 3.17 8.15
N THR A 26 6.20 3.66 9.37
CA THR A 26 6.10 2.85 10.58
C THR A 26 4.84 1.99 10.56
N ILE A 27 3.70 2.57 10.18
CA ILE A 27 2.42 1.85 10.06
C ILE A 27 2.52 0.75 9.00
N ALA A 28 3.01 1.08 7.80
CA ALA A 28 3.22 0.10 6.73
C ALA A 28 4.12 -1.05 7.19
N THR A 29 5.20 -0.75 7.90
CA THR A 29 6.12 -1.75 8.46
C THR A 29 5.46 -2.62 9.53
N ALA A 30 4.66 -2.03 10.40
CA ALA A 30 3.90 -2.77 11.42
C ALA A 30 2.86 -3.72 10.81
N LEU A 31 2.29 -3.36 9.65
CA LEU A 31 1.39 -4.20 8.85
C LEU A 31 2.14 -5.27 8.02
N GLY A 32 3.48 -5.29 8.05
CA GLY A 32 4.32 -6.23 7.31
C GLY A 32 4.76 -5.75 5.92
N GLY A 33 4.42 -4.51 5.55
CA GLY A 33 4.88 -3.83 4.35
C GLY A 33 6.31 -3.31 4.46
N LYS A 34 6.93 -3.02 3.30
CA LYS A 34 8.27 -2.42 3.22
C LYS A 34 8.25 -1.26 2.22
N PRO A 35 7.78 -0.07 2.64
CA PRO A 35 7.86 1.11 1.79
C PRO A 35 9.32 1.43 1.47
N GLY A 36 9.62 1.68 0.21
CA GLY A 36 10.98 2.05 -0.19
C GLY A 36 11.37 3.40 0.44
N SER A 37 12.62 3.56 0.84
CA SER A 37 13.09 4.77 1.56
C SER A 37 12.94 6.08 0.78
N ARG A 38 12.74 6.00 -0.55
CA ARG A 38 12.46 7.14 -1.45
C ARG A 38 11.04 7.16 -2.01
N SER A 39 10.16 6.30 -1.51
CA SER A 39 8.76 6.28 -1.94
C SER A 39 8.08 7.57 -1.54
N ARG A 40 7.17 8.03 -2.38
CA ARG A 40 6.39 9.23 -2.09
C ARG A 40 5.36 8.90 -1.02
N LYS A 41 4.94 9.92 -0.28
CA LYS A 41 3.91 9.79 0.77
C LYS A 41 2.66 9.08 0.25
N ALA A 42 2.15 9.49 -0.91
CA ALA A 42 0.99 8.89 -1.56
C ALA A 42 1.18 7.38 -1.83
N GLU A 43 2.36 6.97 -2.29
CA GLU A 43 2.66 5.55 -2.55
C GLU A 43 2.68 4.72 -1.25
N ILE A 44 3.12 5.32 -0.14
CA ILE A 44 3.08 4.65 1.17
C ILE A 44 1.62 4.54 1.67
N VAL A 45 0.79 5.56 1.44
CA VAL A 45 -0.64 5.52 1.77
C VAL A 45 -1.34 4.42 0.98
N ASP A 46 -1.10 4.32 -0.34
CA ASP A 46 -1.66 3.25 -1.18
C ASP A 46 -1.23 1.86 -0.70
N LEU A 47 0.04 1.69 -0.34
CA LEU A 47 0.55 0.44 0.24
C LEU A 47 -0.14 0.07 1.56
N ILE A 48 -0.37 1.05 2.45
CA ILE A 48 -1.08 0.80 3.72
C ILE A 48 -2.52 0.36 3.48
N LEU A 49 -3.21 1.02 2.55
CA LEU A 49 -4.60 0.69 2.20
C LEU A 49 -4.70 -0.72 1.59
N GLU A 50 -3.73 -1.11 0.75
CA GLU A 50 -3.60 -2.47 0.22
C GLU A 50 -3.37 -3.50 1.34
N LEU A 51 -2.42 -3.23 2.25
CA LEU A 51 -2.09 -4.14 3.37
C LEU A 51 -3.19 -4.24 4.41
N ALA A 52 -3.95 -3.17 4.64
CA ALA A 52 -5.10 -3.15 5.53
C ALA A 52 -6.31 -3.89 4.93
N GLY A 53 -6.22 -4.35 3.67
CA GLY A 53 -7.27 -5.11 3.00
C GLY A 53 -8.50 -4.29 2.65
N VAL A 54 -8.37 -2.95 2.59
CA VAL A 54 -9.48 -2.05 2.25
C VAL A 54 -9.74 -2.04 0.73
N ASP A 55 -8.71 -2.33 -0.06
CA ASP A 55 -8.83 -2.67 -1.47
C ASP A 55 -8.76 -4.20 -1.60
N GLY A 56 -9.91 -4.84 -1.80
CA GLY A 56 -10.08 -6.30 -1.84
C GLY A 56 -9.43 -7.00 -3.04
N ALA A 57 -8.29 -6.51 -3.54
CA ALA A 57 -7.56 -7.10 -4.65
C ALA A 57 -6.25 -7.72 -4.15
N SER A 58 -6.31 -9.04 -3.97
CA SER A 58 -5.15 -9.93 -4.00
C SER A 58 -4.20 -9.54 -5.14
N ARG A 59 -3.05 -8.93 -4.82
CA ARG A 59 -1.86 -8.86 -5.68
C ARG A 59 -0.65 -9.11 -4.80
N SER A 60 -0.26 -10.37 -4.70
CA SER A 60 0.86 -10.92 -5.47
C SER A 60 2.16 -10.24 -5.08
N GLY A 61 2.98 -10.98 -4.34
CA GLY A 61 4.20 -10.50 -3.71
C GLY A 61 5.11 -9.70 -4.63
N SER A 62 5.83 -8.76 -4.01
CA SER A 62 7.02 -8.12 -4.58
C SER A 62 8.04 -9.18 -4.98
N SER A 63 7.94 -9.66 -6.22
CA SER A 63 9.00 -10.34 -6.94
C SER A 63 10.07 -9.31 -7.28
N ASN A 64 10.95 -9.04 -6.31
CA ASN A 64 12.27 -8.51 -6.62
C ASN A 64 13.11 -9.66 -7.22
N GLY A 65 13.00 -9.85 -8.53
CA GLY A 65 13.75 -10.84 -9.29
C GLY A 65 13.63 -10.58 -10.78
N SER A 66 14.63 -9.87 -11.32
CA SER A 66 14.79 -9.40 -12.70
C SER A 66 14.53 -10.45 -13.81
N PRO A 67 14.21 -10.01 -15.05
CA PRO A 67 13.60 -10.85 -16.09
C PRO A 67 14.60 -11.72 -16.88
N ASN A 68 14.12 -12.93 -17.20
CA ASN A 68 14.36 -13.75 -18.42
C ASN A 68 15.79 -13.90 -18.99
N GLY A 69 16.31 -15.14 -18.96
CA GLY A 69 17.28 -15.68 -19.92
C GLY A 69 16.69 -16.94 -20.59
N PRO A 70 16.93 -17.20 -21.89
CA PRO A 70 16.14 -18.15 -22.69
C PRO A 70 16.47 -19.62 -22.40
N PRO A 71 15.55 -20.57 -22.69
CA PRO A 71 15.84 -21.99 -22.63
C PRO A 71 16.82 -22.40 -23.74
N ALA A 72 17.84 -23.18 -23.39
CA ALA A 72 18.74 -23.89 -24.29
C ALA A 72 18.21 -25.30 -24.57
#